data_AF-A0A484I5L8-F1
#
_entry.id   AF-A0A484I5L8-F1
#
_cell.length_a   1.000
_cell.length_b   1.000
_cell.length_c   1.000
_cell.angle_alpha   90.00
_cell.angle_beta   90.00
_cell.angle_gamma   90.00
#
_symmetry.space_group_name_H-M   'P 1'
#
loop_
_entity.id
_entity.type
_entity.pdbx_description
1 polymer ?
#
loop_
_entity_poly.entity_id
_entity_poly.type
_entity_poly.pdbx_seq_one_letter_code
_entity_poly.pdbx_strand_id
1 'polypeptide(L)' 'MSFEFDLSSVICPKCHTTSSNDNLEVIGLHVFTLDDGDKLPYYDIECQSCFEVFTKGAPLCLKDT' A
#
# COMPACT_ATOMS: atom_id res chain seq x y z
N MET A 1 16.89 -1.14 -9.50
CA MET A 1 16.04 -0.16 -8.80
C MET A 1 15.07 -0.95 -7.95
N SER A 2 15.16 -0.87 -6.63
CA SER A 2 14.22 -1.51 -5.70
C SER A 2 13.18 -0.47 -5.28
N PHE A 3 11.91 -0.85 -5.25
CA PHE A 3 10.84 -0.03 -4.70
C PHE A 3 10.57 -0.49 -3.28
N GLU A 4 10.72 0.42 -2.31
CA GLU A 4 10.32 0.20 -0.93
C GLU A 4 8.99 0.91 -0.70
N PHE A 5 7.96 0.15 -0.32
CA PHE A 5 6.65 0.70 0.03
C PHE A 5 6.57 0.80 1.55
N ASP A 6 6.56 2.04 2.05
CA ASP A 6 6.52 2.29 3.48
C ASP A 6 5.09 2.14 4.04
N LEU A 7 4.86 1.01 4.71
CA LEU A 7 3.61 0.74 5.43
C LEU A 7 3.44 1.62 6.68
N SER A 8 4.45 2.40 7.09
CA SER A 8 4.39 3.21 8.31
C SER A 8 3.25 4.23 8.30
N SER A 9 2.85 4.68 7.11
CA SER A 9 1.80 5.67 6.87
C SER A 9 0.42 5.06 6.58
N VAL A 10 0.33 3.72 6.50
CA VAL A 10 -0.90 3.02 6.15
C VAL A 10 -1.71 2.75 7.40
N ILE A 11 -2.99 3.12 7.39
CA ILE A 11 -3.91 2.88 8.50
C ILE A 11 -5.00 1.94 8.00
N CYS A 12 -5.25 0.84 8.73
CA CYS A 12 -6.37 -0.04 8.45
C CYS A 12 -7.70 0.73 8.54
N PRO A 13 -8.55 0.74 7.49
CA PRO A 13 -9.77 1.54 7.45
C PRO A 13 -10.87 1.05 8.39
N LYS A 14 -10.77 -0.19 8.90
CA LYS A 14 -11.75 -0.79 9.80
C LYS A 14 -11.35 -0.66 11.26
N CYS A 15 -10.12 -1.03 11.55
CA CYS A 15 -9.59 -0.98 12.91
C CYS A 15 -9.25 0.46 13.33
N HIS A 16 -8.94 1.37 12.38
CA HIS A 16 -8.47 2.75 12.61
C HIS A 16 -7.29 2.88 13.58
N THR A 17 -6.66 1.77 13.93
CA THR A 17 -5.55 1.71 14.88
C THR A 17 -4.26 2.12 14.19
N THR A 18 -3.69 3.24 14.63
CA THR A 18 -2.34 3.71 14.29
C THR A 18 -1.24 3.00 15.08
N SER A 19 -1.61 2.13 16.01
CA SER A 19 -0.73 1.68 17.10
C SER A 19 0.18 0.51 16.74
N SER A 20 0.03 -0.11 15.57
CA SER A 20 0.87 -1.24 15.16
C SER A 20 0.72 -1.49 13.67
N ASN A 21 1.58 -0.85 12.87
CA ASN A 21 1.82 -1.27 11.48
C ASN A 21 2.43 -2.68 11.41
N ASP A 22 2.87 -3.23 12.54
CA ASP A 22 3.31 -4.62 12.71
C ASP A 22 2.22 -5.65 12.34
N ASN A 23 0.95 -5.21 12.22
CA ASN A 23 -0.17 -6.06 11.85
C ASN A 23 -0.69 -5.79 10.42
N LEU A 24 0.11 -5.16 9.56
CA LEU A 24 -0.22 -4.99 8.15
C LEU A 24 0.72 -5.87 7.31
N GLU A 25 0.13 -6.69 6.44
CA GLU A 25 0.85 -7.55 5.53
C GLU A 25 0.46 -7.25 4.09
N VAL A 26 1.44 -7.09 3.21
CA VAL A 26 1.20 -6.97 1.77
C VAL A 26 0.98 -8.37 1.21
N ILE A 27 -0.22 -8.63 0.73
CA ILE A 27 -0.61 -9.93 0.18
C ILE A 27 -0.67 -9.92 -1.36
N GLY A 28 -0.64 -8.73 -1.98
CA GLY A 28 -0.71 -8.58 -3.42
C GLY A 28 -0.13 -7.26 -3.92
N LEU A 29 0.38 -7.28 -5.15
CA LEU A 29 0.81 -6.10 -5.90
C LEU A 29 0.16 -6.12 -7.28
N HIS A 30 -0.48 -5.02 -7.63
CA HIS A 30 -1.09 -4.77 -8.93
C HIS A 30 -0.47 -3.53 -9.56
N VAL A 31 -0.35 -3.51 -10.89
CA VAL A 31 0.09 -2.34 -11.64
C VAL A 31 -0.99 -1.97 -12.62
N PHE A 32 -1.65 -0.84 -12.38
CA PHE A 32 -2.63 -0.29 -13.31
C PHE A 32 -1.94 0.68 -14.24
N THR A 33 -2.29 0.59 -15.52
CA THR A 33 -1.89 1.59 -16.52
C THR A 33 -3.05 2.57 -16.65
N LEU A 34 -2.79 3.84 -16.35
CA LEU A 34 -3.71 4.94 -16.55
C LEU A 34 -3.85 5.25 -18.04
N ASP A 35 -4.91 5.98 -18.41
CA ASP A 35 -5.19 6.33 -19.81
C ASP A 35 -4.12 7.24 -20.44
N ASP A 36 -3.34 7.95 -19.61
CA ASP A 36 -2.18 8.76 -20.02
C ASP A 36 -0.89 7.93 -20.20
N GLY A 37 -0.94 6.63 -19.95
CA GLY A 37 0.19 5.70 -20.05
C GLY A 37 1.00 5.56 -18.77
N ASP A 38 0.67 6.32 -17.71
CA ASP A 38 1.36 6.21 -16.42
C ASP A 38 1.01 4.89 -15.73
N LYS A 39 1.99 4.32 -15.04
CA LYS A 39 1.83 3.07 -14.28
C LYS A 39 1.87 3.36 -12.80
N LEU A 40 0.76 3.08 -12.12
CA LEU A 40 0.66 3.23 -10.67
C LEU A 40 0.61 1.85 -10.01
N PRO A 41 1.54 1.54 -9.09
CA PRO A 41 1.46 0.34 -8.28
C PRO A 41 0.42 0.51 -7.17
N TYR A 42 -0.36 -0.55 -6.95
CA TYR A 42 -1.34 -0.68 -5.88
C TYR A 42 -1.04 -1.95 -5.10
N TYR A 43 -1.10 -1.86 -3.78
CA TYR A 43 -0.87 -2.98 -2.88
C TYR A 43 -2.17 -3.39 -2.23
N ASP A 44 -2.44 -4.70 -2.24
CA ASP A 44 -3.46 -5.29 -1.39
C ASP A 44 -2.83 -5.60 -0.03
N ILE A 45 -3.43 -5.05 1.00
CA ILE A 45 -2.92 -5.08 2.37
C ILE A 45 -3.96 -5.78 3.23
N GLU A 46 -3.54 -6.84 3.92
CA GLU A 46 -4.33 -7.49 4.94
C GLU A 46 -3.95 -6.92 6.32
N CYS A 47 -4.96 -6.53 7.09
CA CYS A 47 -4.76 -6.23 8.50
C CYS A 47 -4.92 -7.50 9.33
N GLN A 48 -3.81 -8.04 9.86
CA GLN A 48 -3.77 -9.24 10.69
C GLN A 48 -4.57 -9.13 12.01
N SER A 49 -4.99 -7.92 12.41
CA SER A 49 -5.82 -7.70 13.60
C SER A 49 -7.32 -7.90 13.36
N CYS A 50 -7.84 -7.51 12.19
CA CYS A 50 -9.26 -7.60 11.86
C CYS A 50 -9.57 -8.38 10.57
N PHE A 51 -8.55 -8.98 9.95
CA PHE A 51 -8.60 -9.71 8.68
C PHE A 51 -9.27 -8.92 7.55
N GLU A 52 -9.20 -7.60 7.64
CA GLU A 52 -9.73 -6.71 6.61
C GLU A 52 -8.68 -6.59 5.51
N VAL A 53 -9.11 -6.81 4.28
CA VAL A 53 -8.29 -6.62 3.09
C VAL A 53 -8.69 -5.31 2.43
N PHE A 54 -7.72 -4.46 2.15
CA PHE A 54 -7.95 -3.19 1.47
C PHE A 54 -6.79 -2.83 0.54
N THR A 55 -7.10 -2.08 -0.51
CA THR A 55 -6.12 -1.68 -1.52
C THR A 55 -5.61 -0.27 -1.24
N LYS A 56 -4.29 -0.07 -1.33
CA LYS A 56 -3.64 1.24 -1.19
C LYS A 56 -2.73 1.50 -2.40
N GLY A 57 -2.93 2.64 -3.05
CA GLY A 57 -2.01 3.12 -4.08
C GLY A 57 -0.68 3.52 -3.46
N ALA A 58 0.44 3.15 -4.10
CA ALA A 58 1.72 3.69 -3.71
C ALA A 58 1.81 5.16 -4.13
N PRO A 59 2.21 6.08 -3.25
CA PRO A 59 2.67 7.38 -3.74
C PRO A 59 3.86 7.11 -4.66
N LEU A 60 3.82 7.65 -5.88
CA LEU A 60 4.99 7.71 -6.75
C LEU A 60 6.04 8.56 -6.01
N CYS A 61 6.90 7.93 -5.22
CA CYS A 61 8.17 8.52 -4.85
C CYS A 61 9.04 8.53 -6.11
N LEU A 62 8.73 9.43 -7.03
CA LEU A 62 9.71 9.93 -8.00
C LEU A 62 10.77 10.63 -7.14
N LYS A 63 11.84 9.91 -6.80
CA LYS A 63 13.08 10.57 -6.44
C LYS A 63 13.55 11.25 -7.73
N ASP A 64 13.22 12.53 -7.89
CA ASP A 64 13.89 13.40 -8.85
C ASP A 64 15.40 13.23 -8.62
N THR A 65 16.09 12.72 -9.64
CA THR A 65 17.55 12.60 -9.68
C THR A 65 18.07 13.57 -10.72
#